data_AF-A0A3M1PQT7-F1
#
_entry.id   AF-A0A3M1PQT7-F1
#
_cell.length_a   1.000
_cell.length_b   1.000
_cell.length_c   1.000
_cell.angle_alpha   90.00
_cell.angle_beta   90.00
_cell.angle_gamma   90.00
#
_symmetry.space_group_name_H-M   'P 1'
#
loop_
_entity.id
_entity.type
_entity.pdbx_description
1 polymer ?
#
loop_
_entity_poly.entity_id
_entity_poly.type
_entity_poly.pdbx_seq_one_letter_code
_entity_poly.pdbx_strand_id
1 'polypeptide(L)'
;ALIEQDIQLPFTVTTFTGGAATSSVQMQSAKLSLKVKPQITADKAIIMDLEIHRDQPKDNPYGGQPILDKKTVKTKLLVDNGETVVLGGIFTRTTSQTEGGVPLLRRIPLLGWLFKKRLEKDQRGELLVFLTPTIIEKSATRGGVE
;
A
#
# COMPACT_ATOMS: atom_id res chain seq x y z
N ALA A 1 5.44 -15.16 12.40
CA ALA A 1 6.52 -14.23 11.98
C ALA A 1 5.93 -12.87 11.66
N LEU A 2 6.75 -11.81 11.73
CA LEU A 2 6.39 -10.44 11.36
C LEU A 2 7.44 -9.91 10.39
N ILE A 3 7.00 -9.40 9.24
CA ILE A 3 7.82 -8.71 8.24
C ILE A 3 7.32 -7.28 8.18
N GLU A 4 8.21 -6.29 8.32
CA GLU A 4 7.85 -4.87 8.25
C GLU A 4 8.82 -4.09 7.38
N GLN A 5 8.29 -3.13 6.62
CA GLN A 5 9.02 -2.10 5.91
C GLN A 5 8.40 -0.76 6.28
N ASP A 6 9.21 0.22 6.66
CA ASP A 6 8.75 1.55 7.07
C ASP A 6 9.38 2.65 6.20
N ILE A 7 8.60 3.68 5.91
CA ILE A 7 9.06 4.94 5.32
C ILE A 7 8.48 6.10 6.13
N GLN A 8 9.26 7.17 6.36
CA GLN A 8 8.80 8.33 7.12
C GLN A 8 8.46 9.51 6.21
N LEU A 9 7.36 10.20 6.51
CA LEU A 9 6.86 11.34 5.76
C LEU A 9 6.75 12.56 6.69
N PRO A 10 7.18 13.75 6.24
CA PRO A 10 7.05 14.97 7.03
C PRO A 10 5.62 15.54 6.95
N PHE A 11 5.04 15.84 8.11
CA PHE A 11 3.77 16.53 8.31
C PHE A 11 4.01 17.80 9.13
N THR A 12 3.35 18.90 8.78
CA THR A 12 3.47 20.16 9.54
C THR A 12 2.31 20.30 10.51
N VAL A 13 2.58 20.28 11.80
CA VAL A 13 1.55 20.48 12.84
C VAL A 13 1.67 21.89 13.36
N THR A 14 0.61 22.68 13.19
CA THR A 14 0.48 24.02 13.76
C THR A 14 -0.32 23.93 15.06
N THR A 15 0.32 24.27 16.17
CA THR A 15 -0.33 24.39 17.48
C THR A 15 -0.55 25.86 17.81
N PHE A 16 -1.68 26.16 18.44
CA PHE A 16 -2.01 27.50 18.92
C PHE A 16 -1.91 27.51 20.44
N THR A 17 -0.92 28.23 20.96
CA THR A 17 -0.72 28.38 22.42
C THR A 17 -0.66 29.86 22.75
N GLY A 18 -1.60 30.35 23.56
CA GLY A 18 -1.60 31.74 24.04
C GLY A 18 -1.79 32.81 22.95
N GLY A 19 -2.42 32.49 21.82
CA GLY A 19 -2.62 33.43 20.70
C GLY A 19 -1.46 33.48 19.69
N ALA A 20 -0.37 32.75 19.93
CA ALA A 20 0.71 32.54 18.96
C ALA A 20 0.56 31.19 18.26
N ALA A 21 0.83 31.16 16.95
CA ALA A 21 0.84 29.96 16.14
C ALA A 21 2.28 29.44 15.99
N THR A 22 2.54 28.23 16.49
CA THR A 22 3.84 27.56 16.34
C THR A 22 3.68 26.39 15.38
N SER A 23 4.45 26.40 14.28
CA SER A 23 4.46 25.28 13.33
C SER A 23 5.68 24.39 13.55
N SER A 24 5.45 23.09 13.68
CA SER A 24 6.50 22.08 13.86
C SER A 24 6.36 21.00 12.79
N VAL A 25 7.48 20.40 12.37
CA VAL A 25 7.47 19.25 11.46
C VAL A 25 7.50 17.97 12.29
N GLN A 26 6.48 17.13 12.14
CA GLN A 26 6.39 15.80 12.72
C GLN A 26 6.53 14.75 11.62
N MET A 27 7.32 13.70 11.88
CA MET A 27 7.47 12.58 10.96
C MET A 27 6.39 11.53 11.25
N GLN A 28 5.64 11.13 10.22
CA GLN A 28 4.67 10.04 10.32
C GLN A 28 5.11 8.87 9.44
N SER A 29 5.09 7.67 10.03
CA SER A 29 5.47 6.41 9.37
C SER A 29 4.35 5.89 8.46
N ALA A 30 4.74 5.44 7.27
CA ALA A 30 3.93 4.62 6.37
C ALA A 30 4.57 3.23 6.30
N LYS A 31 3.88 2.23 6.84
CA LYS A 31 4.40 0.87 6.96
C LYS A 31 3.70 -0.12 6.03
N LEU A 32 4.47 -1.05 5.49
CA LEU A 32 3.98 -2.31 4.93
C LEU A 32 4.37 -3.42 5.90
N SER A 33 3.39 -4.14 6.45
CA SER A 33 3.66 -5.29 7.31
C SER A 33 2.81 -6.51 6.98
N LEU A 34 3.42 -7.68 7.18
CA LEU A 34 2.78 -8.98 7.08
C LEU A 34 3.04 -9.76 8.36
N LYS A 35 1.98 -10.10 9.07
CA LYS A 35 2.00 -10.95 10.26
C LYS A 35 1.32 -12.27 9.95
N VAL A 36 2.02 -13.36 10.23
CA VAL A 36 1.58 -14.72 9.92
C VAL A 36 1.69 -15.61 11.15
N LYS A 37 0.64 -16.37 11.44
CA LYS A 37 0.64 -17.46 12.42
C LYS A 37 0.18 -18.76 11.74
N PRO A 38 1.10 -19.67 11.41
CA PRO A 38 0.76 -20.97 10.87
C PRO A 38 0.42 -21.97 11.99
N GLN A 39 -0.49 -22.90 11.71
CA GLN A 39 -0.82 -24.08 12.53
C GLN A 39 -0.98 -25.29 11.62
N ILE A 40 -0.30 -26.39 11.95
CA ILE A 40 -0.37 -27.64 11.19
C ILE A 40 -1.48 -28.51 11.77
N THR A 41 -2.35 -29.02 10.92
CA THR A 41 -3.43 -29.95 11.28
C THR A 41 -2.99 -31.41 11.16
N ALA A 42 -3.78 -32.35 11.68
CA ALA A 42 -3.43 -33.77 11.71
C ALA A 42 -3.32 -34.41 10.30
N ASP A 43 -4.03 -33.85 9.32
CA ASP A 43 -4.01 -34.22 7.90
C ASP A 43 -2.89 -33.54 7.10
N LYS A 44 -1.94 -32.86 7.76
CA LYS A 44 -0.83 -32.10 7.14
C LYS A 44 -1.25 -30.85 6.35
N ALA A 45 -2.49 -30.40 6.49
CA ALA A 45 -2.88 -29.07 6.03
C ALA A 45 -2.34 -27.98 6.98
N ILE A 46 -2.33 -26.74 6.49
CA ILE A 46 -1.74 -25.59 7.18
C ILE A 46 -2.79 -24.50 7.28
N ILE A 47 -3.25 -24.24 8.50
CA ILE A 47 -4.10 -23.09 8.81
C ILE A 47 -3.19 -21.89 9.03
N MET A 48 -3.40 -20.82 8.25
CA MET A 48 -2.67 -19.57 8.39
C MET A 48 -3.59 -18.43 8.81
N ASP A 49 -3.30 -17.82 9.96
CA ASP A 49 -3.86 -16.52 10.32
C ASP A 49 -2.94 -15.41 9.81
N LEU A 50 -3.50 -14.57 8.95
CA LEU A 50 -2.78 -13.54 8.20
C LEU A 50 -3.33 -12.17 8.51
N GLU A 51 -2.43 -11.25 8.80
CA GLU A 51 -2.72 -9.84 9.01
C GLU A 51 -1.73 -9.01 8.18
N ILE A 52 -2.24 -8.39 7.12
CA ILE A 52 -1.49 -7.55 6.19
C ILE A 52 -1.88 -6.10 6.45
N HIS A 53 -0.90 -5.22 6.65
CA HIS A 53 -1.10 -3.78 6.73
C HIS A 53 -0.27 -3.09 5.66
N ARG A 54 -0.85 -2.10 4.96
CA ARG A 54 -0.16 -1.25 4.00
C ARG A 54 -0.63 0.17 4.17
N ASP A 55 0.29 1.04 4.53
CA ASP A 55 0.09 2.48 4.53
C ASP A 55 0.83 3.07 3.33
N GLN A 56 0.12 3.79 2.47
CA GLN A 56 0.70 4.43 1.29
C GLN A 56 0.46 5.94 1.30
N PRO A 57 1.49 6.77 1.11
CA PRO A 57 1.30 8.19 0.85
C PRO A 57 0.48 8.43 -0.42
N LYS A 58 -0.47 9.35 -0.34
CA LYS A 58 -1.23 9.89 -1.47
C LYS A 58 -1.25 11.42 -1.41
N ASP A 59 -1.31 12.02 -2.59
CA ASP A 59 -1.51 13.46 -2.72
C ASP A 59 -2.86 13.83 -2.11
N ASN A 60 -2.89 14.92 -1.34
CA ASN A 60 -4.12 15.44 -0.77
C ASN A 60 -4.90 16.23 -1.86
N PRO A 61 -6.13 15.80 -2.22
CA PRO A 61 -6.90 16.46 -3.27
C PRO A 61 -7.32 17.90 -2.91
N TYR A 62 -7.29 18.26 -1.63
CA TYR A 62 -7.61 19.60 -1.14
C TYR A 62 -6.38 20.51 -0.98
N GLY A 63 -5.19 20.03 -1.39
CA GLY A 63 -3.92 20.72 -1.19
C GLY A 63 -3.37 20.60 0.23
N GLY A 64 -2.09 20.95 0.40
CA GLY A 64 -1.40 20.85 1.69
C GLY A 64 -0.63 19.53 1.85
N GLN A 65 -0.63 18.98 3.07
CA GLN A 65 0.16 17.80 3.43
C GLN A 65 -0.35 16.52 2.76
N PRO A 66 0.54 15.55 2.46
CA PRO A 66 0.13 14.25 1.94
C PRO A 66 -0.80 13.54 2.93
N ILE A 67 -1.70 12.71 2.42
CA ILE A 67 -2.55 11.83 3.23
C ILE A 67 -2.00 10.41 3.19
N LEU A 68 -2.31 9.61 4.21
CA LEU A 68 -1.96 8.19 4.27
C LEU A 68 -3.19 7.34 3.94
N ASP A 69 -3.11 6.59 2.86
CA ASP A 69 -4.06 5.53 2.50
C ASP A 69 -3.70 4.25 3.25
N LYS A 70 -4.48 3.90 4.27
CA LYS A 70 -4.25 2.74 5.13
C LYS A 70 -5.15 1.59 4.69
N LYS A 71 -4.54 0.44 4.41
CA LYS A 71 -5.23 -0.79 4.01
C LYS A 71 -4.85 -1.91 4.96
N THR A 72 -5.85 -2.58 5.51
CA THR A 72 -5.66 -3.74 6.39
C THR A 72 -6.48 -4.90 5.89
N VAL A 73 -5.85 -6.07 5.79
CA VAL A 73 -6.52 -7.34 5.44
C VAL A 73 -6.26 -8.33 6.57
N LYS A 74 -7.33 -8.89 7.12
CA LYS A 74 -7.29 -9.97 8.12
C LYS A 74 -8.03 -11.16 7.57
N THR A 75 -7.35 -12.29 7.45
CA THR A 75 -7.96 -13.50 6.89
C THR A 75 -7.36 -14.74 7.55
N LYS A 76 -8.17 -15.81 7.59
CA LYS A 76 -7.77 -17.14 8.01
C LYS A 76 -8.03 -18.06 6.83
N LEU A 77 -7.05 -18.86 6.47
CA LEU A 77 -7.14 -19.78 5.34
C LEU A 77 -6.49 -21.12 5.66
N LEU A 78 -7.00 -22.17 5.02
CA LEU A 78 -6.47 -23.53 5.04
C LEU A 78 -5.79 -23.76 3.69
N VAL A 79 -4.54 -24.20 3.69
CA VAL A 79 -3.76 -24.48 2.47
C VAL A 79 -2.95 -25.73 2.69
N ASP A 80 -2.75 -26.51 1.65
CA ASP A 80 -1.88 -27.66 1.71
C ASP A 80 -0.39 -27.26 1.66
N ASN A 81 0.46 -28.17 2.12
CA ASN A 81 1.91 -27.96 2.13
C ASN A 81 2.46 -27.81 0.71
N GLY A 82 3.14 -26.69 0.44
CA GLY A 82 3.73 -26.37 -0.86
C GLY A 82 2.76 -25.77 -1.87
N GLU A 83 1.46 -25.69 -1.55
CA GLU A 83 0.49 -25.03 -2.43
C GLU A 83 0.55 -23.51 -2.31
N THR A 84 0.41 -22.81 -3.43
CA THR A 84 0.41 -21.35 -3.43
C THR A 84 -1.01 -20.83 -3.41
N VAL A 85 -1.37 -20.12 -2.34
CA VAL A 85 -2.62 -19.38 -2.28
C VAL A 85 -2.40 -17.94 -2.74
N VAL A 86 -3.32 -17.46 -3.57
CA VAL A 86 -3.38 -16.06 -3.99
C VAL A 86 -4.44 -15.35 -3.16
N LEU A 87 -4.00 -14.43 -2.32
CA LEU A 87 -4.91 -13.49 -1.68
C LEU A 87 -5.16 -12.34 -2.64
N GLY A 88 -6.28 -12.43 -3.36
CA GLY A 88 -6.78 -11.40 -4.27
C GLY A 88 -6.88 -10.04 -3.57
N GLY A 89 -6.39 -9.00 -4.25
CA GLY A 89 -6.11 -7.69 -3.69
C GLY A 89 -7.28 -6.69 -3.60
N ILE A 90 -6.95 -5.49 -3.12
CA ILE A 90 -7.81 -4.30 -3.13
C ILE A 90 -7.55 -3.53 -4.44
N PHE A 91 -8.53 -3.50 -5.35
CA PHE A 91 -8.45 -2.77 -6.62
C PHE A 91 -8.61 -1.26 -6.38
N THR A 92 -7.60 -0.47 -6.76
CA THR A 92 -7.71 1.00 -6.76
C THR A 92 -7.27 1.57 -8.09
N ARG A 93 -8.21 2.21 -8.79
CA ARG A 93 -7.97 2.99 -10.00
C ARG A 93 -8.26 4.45 -9.71
N THR A 94 -7.25 5.31 -9.83
CA THR A 94 -7.41 6.75 -9.75
C THR A 94 -7.24 7.33 -11.14
N THR A 95 -8.32 7.86 -11.71
CA THR A 95 -8.30 8.60 -12.98
C THR A 95 -8.46 10.08 -12.66
N SER A 96 -7.45 10.89 -13.00
CA SER A 96 -7.50 12.35 -12.87
C SER A 96 -7.37 13.01 -14.24
N GLN A 97 -8.35 13.83 -14.60
CA GLN A 97 -8.35 14.62 -15.83
C GLN A 97 -8.32 16.11 -15.44
N THR A 98 -7.25 16.79 -15.83
CA THR A 98 -7.08 18.23 -15.60
C THR A 98 -7.05 18.94 -16.94
N GLU A 99 -7.99 19.85 -17.18
CA GLU A 99 -8.03 20.67 -18.40
C GLU A 99 -7.73 22.14 -18.08
N GLY A 100 -6.59 22.63 -18.54
CA GLY A 100 -6.21 24.04 -18.51
C GLY A 100 -6.30 24.70 -19.89
N GLY A 101 -6.39 26.02 -19.95
CA GLY A 101 -6.34 26.77 -21.21
C GLY A 101 -6.77 28.22 -21.06
N VAL A 102 -6.52 29.04 -22.08
CA VAL A 102 -6.85 30.47 -22.06
C VAL A 102 -8.38 30.66 -22.24
N PRO A 103 -9.11 31.28 -21.30
CA PRO A 103 -10.59 31.26 -21.27
C PRO A 103 -11.30 31.69 -22.56
N LEU A 104 -10.76 32.69 -23.27
CA LEU A 104 -11.33 33.19 -24.53
C LEU A 104 -10.86 32.37 -25.76
N LEU A 105 -9.55 32.16 -25.92
CA LEU A 105 -8.98 31.48 -27.09
C LEU A 105 -9.36 29.99 -27.16
N ARG A 106 -9.68 29.39 -26.01
CA ARG A 106 -10.10 27.99 -25.87
C ARG A 106 -11.45 27.68 -26.52
N ARG A 107 -12.28 28.70 -26.81
CA ARG A 107 -13.63 28.56 -27.38
C ARG A 107 -13.66 28.76 -28.90
N ILE A 108 -12.56 29.15 -29.54
CA ILE A 108 -12.51 29.38 -30.98
C ILE A 108 -12.67 28.05 -31.72
N PRO A 109 -13.70 27.88 -32.58
CA PRO A 109 -13.81 26.69 -33.42
C PRO A 109 -12.59 26.57 -34.34
N LEU A 110 -12.13 25.35 -34.61
CA LEU A 110 -10.89 24.99 -35.35
C LEU A 110 -9.55 25.28 -34.64
N LEU A 111 -9.40 26.37 -33.89
CA LEU A 111 -8.11 26.76 -33.28
C LEU A 111 -8.03 26.54 -31.77
N GLY A 112 -9.15 26.31 -31.11
CA GLY A 112 -9.22 26.20 -29.65
C GLY A 112 -8.41 25.06 -29.03
N TRP A 113 -7.93 24.08 -29.81
CA TRP A 113 -7.08 22.99 -29.32
C TRP A 113 -5.61 23.40 -29.11
N LEU A 114 -5.08 24.39 -29.85
CA LEU A 114 -3.75 24.97 -29.62
C LEU A 114 -3.65 25.69 -28.28
N PHE A 115 -4.79 26.15 -27.75
CA PHE A 115 -4.90 26.93 -26.51
C PHE A 115 -5.51 26.11 -25.35
N LYS A 116 -5.58 24.78 -25.51
CA LYS A 116 -5.98 23.80 -24.49
C LYS A 116 -4.75 23.00 -24.08
N LYS A 117 -4.58 22.80 -22.78
CA LYS A 117 -3.66 21.81 -22.21
C LYS A 117 -4.50 20.79 -21.44
N ARG A 118 -4.54 19.55 -21.94
CA ARG A 118 -5.13 18.41 -21.23
C ARG A 118 -4.00 17.65 -20.55
N LEU A 119 -4.10 17.45 -19.25
CA LEU A 119 -3.28 16.52 -18.50
C LEU A 119 -4.17 15.37 -18.05
N GLU A 120 -3.78 14.15 -18.39
CA GLU A 120 -4.49 12.94 -17.97
C GLU A 120 -3.51 12.07 -17.18
N LYS A 121 -3.88 11.73 -15.95
CA LYS A 121 -3.06 10.91 -15.04
C LYS A 121 -3.90 9.69 -14.64
N ASP A 122 -3.52 8.52 -15.15
CA ASP A 122 -4.10 7.22 -14.76
C ASP A 122 -3.09 6.53 -13.82
N GLN A 123 -3.44 6.40 -12.54
CA GLN A 123 -2.64 5.66 -11.56
C GLN A 123 -3.38 4.39 -11.15
N ARG A 124 -2.74 3.25 -11.42
CA ARG A 124 -3.23 1.91 -11.05
C ARG A 124 -2.30 1.32 -10.00
N GLY A 125 -2.86 0.99 -8.85
CA GLY A 125 -2.15 0.35 -7.76
C GLY A 125 -2.80 -0.98 -7.43
N GLU A 126 -2.08 -2.07 -7.63
CA GLU A 126 -2.51 -3.43 -7.31
C GLU A 126 -1.65 -3.97 -6.16
N LEU A 127 -2.27 -4.65 -5.19
CA LEU A 127 -1.56 -5.41 -4.15
C LEU A 127 -1.96 -6.87 -4.29
N LEU A 128 -1.07 -7.70 -4.82
CA LEU A 128 -1.23 -9.14 -4.85
C LEU A 128 -0.32 -9.75 -3.80
N VAL A 129 -0.86 -10.64 -2.98
CA VAL A 129 -0.09 -11.35 -1.96
C VAL A 129 -0.16 -12.84 -2.27
N PHE A 130 1.01 -13.42 -2.56
CA PHE A 130 1.21 -14.84 -2.81
C PHE A 130 1.82 -15.47 -1.57
N LEU A 131 1.25 -16.58 -1.11
CA LEU A 131 1.76 -17.31 0.04
C LEU A 131 1.87 -18.79 -0.31
N THR A 132 3.07 -19.33 -0.11
CA THR A 132 3.38 -20.74 -0.31
C THR A 132 3.95 -21.26 1.01
N PRO A 133 3.14 -21.93 1.85
CA PRO A 133 3.63 -22.46 3.10
C PRO A 133 4.44 -23.74 2.85
N THR A 134 5.55 -23.90 3.57
CA THR A 134 6.39 -25.11 3.50
C THR A 134 6.61 -25.65 4.91
N ILE A 135 6.24 -26.91 5.15
CA ILE A 135 6.54 -27.65 6.36
C ILE A 135 7.99 -28.10 6.28
N ILE A 136 8.81 -27.60 7.20
CA ILE A 136 10.22 -27.99 7.32
C ILE A 136 10.30 -29.09 8.37
N GLU A 137 10.46 -30.33 7.93
CA GLU A 137 10.85 -31.42 8.81
C GLU A 137 12.34 -31.29 9.13
N LYS A 138 12.71 -31.34 10.41
CA LYS A 138 14.11 -31.25 10.82
C LYS A 138 14.81 -32.55 10.41
N SER A 139 15.40 -32.58 9.22
CA SER A 139 16.30 -33.66 8.81
C SER A 139 17.51 -33.63 9.74
N ALA A 140 17.71 -34.69 10.52
CA ALA A 140 18.93 -34.87 11.29
C ALA A 140 20.12 -34.81 10.33
N THR A 141 20.94 -33.76 10.47
CA THR A 141 22.23 -33.61 9.80
C THR A 141 23.04 -34.88 10.05
N ARG A 142 23.09 -35.76 9.05
CA ARG A 142 23.93 -36.95 9.07
C ARG A 142 25.35 -36.44 8.86
N GLY A 143 26.06 -36.20 9.96
CA GLY A 143 27.48 -35.90 9.95
C GLY A 143 28.21 -37.04 9.24
N GLY A 144 28.56 -36.81 7.98
CA GLY A 144 29.52 -37.63 7.25
C GLY A 144 30.91 -37.16 7.64
N VAL A 145 31.57 -37.94 8.50
CA VAL A 145 33.02 -38.03 8.57
C VAL A 145 33.48 -38.89 7.40
N GLU A 146 34.25 -38.31 6.50
CA GLU A 146 35.34 -38.98 5.77
C GLU A 146 36.63 -38.22 6.06
#